data_AF-U9T687-F1
#
_entry.id   AF-U9T687-F1
#
_cell.length_a   1.000
_cell.length_b   1.000
_cell.length_c   1.000
_cell.angle_alpha   90.00
_cell.angle_beta   90.00
_cell.angle_gamma   90.00
#
_symmetry.space_group_name_H-M   'P 1'
#
loop_
_entity.id
_entity.type
_entity.pdbx_description
1 polymer ?
#
loop_
_entity_poly.entity_id
_entity_poly.type
_entity_poly.pdbx_seq_one_letter_code
_entity_poly.pdbx_strand_id
1 'polypeptide(L)'
;MNNTIPISILNISNQLSPTPINENLDINDPEIVEEVLKYIGKAGYHRITDILLFILPDLINRHVINPDNPIINLRISGDGRNVGCKVKHVIITCVILDNIANLHKSDYHYTIILYSGTENYELLQRMIEPISNELNDLVLNGLRDSNGTIWTINPYFSSD
;
A
#
# COMPACT_ATOMS: atom_id res chain seq x y z
N MET A 1 -19.00 1.29 13.07
CA MET A 1 -17.71 1.04 13.76
C MET A 1 -16.67 1.88 13.05
N ASN A 2 -16.06 2.86 13.73
CA ASN A 2 -14.94 3.63 13.20
C ASN A 2 -13.65 2.81 13.39
N ASN A 3 -13.52 1.69 12.68
CA ASN A 3 -12.30 0.92 12.70
C ASN A 3 -11.37 1.51 11.65
N THR A 4 -10.47 2.39 12.06
CA THR A 4 -9.41 2.90 11.19
C THR A 4 -8.26 1.90 11.14
N ILE A 5 -7.75 1.60 9.95
CA ILE A 5 -6.55 0.77 9.78
C ILE A 5 -5.35 1.59 10.29
N PRO A 6 -4.51 1.06 11.20
CA PRO A 6 -3.36 1.78 11.71
C PRO A 6 -2.33 2.07 10.60
N ILE A 7 -1.70 3.25 10.67
CA ILE A 7 -0.57 3.65 9.82
C ILE A 7 0.68 3.61 10.67
N SER A 8 1.71 2.92 10.19
CA SER A 8 3.05 2.97 10.75
C SER A 8 3.95 3.88 9.91
N ILE A 9 4.93 4.52 10.55
CA ILE A 9 5.93 5.34 9.87
C ILE A 9 7.24 4.55 9.82
N LEU A 10 7.76 4.33 8.60
CA LEU A 10 9.06 3.71 8.36
C LEU A 10 10.08 4.78 8.00
N ASN A 11 11.27 4.72 8.59
CA ASN A 11 12.39 5.58 8.20
C ASN A 11 13.15 4.91 7.06
N ILE A 12 13.11 5.52 5.87
CA ILE A 12 13.62 4.91 4.62
C ILE A 12 14.97 5.47 4.20
N SER A 13 15.28 6.70 4.63
CA SER A 13 16.51 7.39 4.27
C SER A 13 17.11 8.10 5.49
N ASN A 14 18.44 8.17 5.51
CA ASN A 14 19.19 9.04 6.41
C ASN A 14 19.48 10.42 5.77
N GLN A 15 19.17 10.58 4.47
CA GLN A 15 19.43 11.82 3.74
C GLN A 15 18.27 12.80 3.86
N LEU A 16 18.58 13.96 4.44
CA LEU A 16 17.65 15.05 4.75
C LEU A 16 17.43 16.03 3.57
N SER A 17 18.16 15.86 2.46
CA SER A 17 18.17 16.85 1.37
C SER A 17 17.37 16.39 0.16
N PRO A 18 16.27 17.07 -0.21
CA PRO A 18 15.63 16.84 -1.49
C PRO A 18 16.60 17.19 -2.62
N THR A 19 16.73 16.31 -3.61
CA THR A 19 17.33 16.67 -4.89
C THR A 19 16.48 17.80 -5.49
N PRO A 20 17.06 18.93 -5.89
CA PRO A 20 16.27 20.03 -6.44
C PRO A 20 15.59 19.58 -7.73
N ILE A 21 14.26 19.51 -7.70
CA ILE A 21 13.44 19.17 -8.86
C ILE A 21 13.38 20.43 -9.74
N ASN A 22 14.01 20.37 -10.92
CA ASN A 22 14.04 21.44 -11.93
C ASN A 22 12.80 21.41 -12.84
N GLU A 23 11.64 21.10 -12.27
CA GLU A 23 10.34 21.08 -12.95
C GLU A 23 9.45 22.22 -12.40
N ASN A 24 8.58 22.78 -13.24
CA ASN A 24 7.67 23.85 -12.84
C ASN A 24 6.72 23.36 -11.73
N LEU A 25 6.49 24.23 -10.74
CA LEU A 25 5.70 23.93 -9.54
C LEU A 25 4.20 24.01 -9.83
N ASP A 26 3.49 22.91 -9.60
CA ASP A 26 2.02 22.87 -9.62
C ASP A 26 1.38 23.24 -8.27
N ILE A 27 2.14 23.18 -7.15
CA ILE A 27 1.69 23.59 -5.80
C ILE A 27 2.62 24.69 -5.28
N ASN A 28 2.05 25.87 -5.03
CA ASN A 28 2.75 27.07 -4.55
C ASN A 28 2.40 27.43 -3.10
N ASP A 29 1.61 26.62 -2.41
CA ASP A 29 1.29 26.85 -1.01
C ASP A 29 2.51 26.49 -0.13
N PRO A 30 3.11 27.47 0.57
CA PRO A 30 4.32 27.26 1.36
C PRO A 30 4.09 26.34 2.57
N GLU A 31 2.88 26.29 3.14
CA GLU A 31 2.57 25.47 4.32
C GLU A 31 2.54 23.98 3.96
N ILE A 32 1.85 23.64 2.87
CA ILE A 32 1.80 22.27 2.32
C ILE A 32 3.19 21.80 1.92
N VAL A 33 3.98 22.69 1.29
CA VAL A 33 5.35 22.39 0.92
C VAL A 33 6.21 22.10 2.15
N GLU A 34 6.15 22.93 3.18
CA GLU A 34 6.92 22.72 4.40
C GLU A 34 6.54 21.41 5.10
N GLU A 35 5.26 21.05 5.11
CA GLU A 35 4.78 19.80 5.71
C GLU A 35 5.29 18.57 4.94
N VAL A 36 5.16 18.56 3.61
CA VAL A 36 5.66 17.45 2.76
C VAL A 36 7.17 17.27 2.93
N LEU A 37 7.93 18.37 3.08
CA LEU A 37 9.38 18.32 3.33
C LEU A 37 9.73 17.64 4.67
N LYS A 38 8.87 17.73 5.71
CA LYS A 38 9.08 17.05 7.03
C LYS A 38 9.00 15.52 6.95
N TYR A 39 8.40 14.99 5.89
CA TYR A 39 8.23 13.56 5.65
C TYR A 39 9.20 13.01 4.59
N ILE A 40 10.14 13.82 4.10
CA ILE A 40 11.25 13.30 3.28
C ILE A 40 12.01 12.24 4.07
N GLY A 41 12.28 11.12 3.40
CA GLY A 41 12.99 9.99 4.01
C GLY A 41 12.13 9.18 4.98
N LYS A 42 10.81 9.43 5.02
CA LYS A 42 9.83 8.61 5.73
C LYS A 42 8.81 8.02 4.75
N ALA A 43 8.26 6.89 5.12
CA ALA A 43 7.17 6.25 4.40
C ALA A 43 6.03 5.91 5.36
N GLY A 44 4.80 6.18 4.92
CA GLY A 44 3.61 5.59 5.52
C GLY A 44 3.50 4.13 5.10
N TYR A 45 3.16 3.27 6.04
CA TYR A 45 3.01 1.84 5.84
C TYR A 45 1.73 1.33 6.52
N HIS A 46 0.94 0.58 5.76
CA HIS A 46 -0.16 -0.23 6.25
C HIS A 46 0.20 -1.70 6.14
N ARG A 47 -0.06 -2.45 7.21
CA ARG A 47 0.07 -3.90 7.19
C ARG A 47 -0.98 -4.49 6.25
N ILE A 48 -0.55 -5.37 5.35
CA ILE A 48 -1.45 -6.11 4.45
C ILE A 48 -2.49 -6.87 5.29
N THR A 49 -2.06 -7.45 6.41
CA THR A 49 -2.91 -8.18 7.35
C THR A 49 -4.06 -7.31 7.87
N ASP A 50 -3.76 -6.08 8.28
CA ASP A 50 -4.76 -5.17 8.85
C ASP A 50 -5.74 -4.69 7.77
N ILE A 51 -5.26 -4.43 6.55
CA ILE A 51 -6.11 -4.14 5.38
C ILE A 51 -7.05 -5.31 5.11
N LEU A 52 -6.52 -6.52 4.99
CA LEU A 52 -7.31 -7.70 4.67
C LEU A 52 -8.38 -7.96 5.73
N LEU A 53 -8.05 -7.92 7.02
CA LEU A 53 -9.01 -8.11 8.11
C LEU A 53 -10.10 -7.03 8.12
N PHE A 54 -9.77 -5.80 7.73
CA PHE A 54 -10.73 -4.71 7.64
C PHE A 54 -11.75 -4.94 6.51
N ILE A 55 -11.31 -5.41 5.35
CA ILE A 55 -12.17 -5.54 4.15
C ILE A 55 -12.89 -6.90 4.07
N LEU A 56 -12.38 -7.93 4.75
CA LEU A 56 -12.88 -9.30 4.68
C LEU A 56 -14.40 -9.41 4.94
N PRO A 57 -14.97 -8.77 5.98
CA PRO A 57 -16.41 -8.87 6.24
C PRO A 57 -17.26 -8.34 5.09
N ASP A 58 -16.83 -7.24 4.45
CA ASP A 58 -17.53 -6.67 3.31
C ASP A 58 -17.44 -7.57 2.08
N LEU A 59 -16.27 -8.17 1.81
CA LEU A 59 -16.09 -9.09 0.68
C LEU A 59 -16.97 -10.34 0.82
N ILE A 60 -17.11 -10.88 2.03
CA ILE A 60 -18.01 -12.02 2.30
C ILE A 60 -19.47 -11.59 2.11
N ASN A 61 -19.88 -10.45 2.67
CA ASN A 61 -21.26 -9.94 2.55
C ASN A 61 -21.66 -9.70 1.09
N ARG A 62 -20.72 -9.19 0.27
CA ARG A 62 -20.92 -8.98 -1.17
C ARG A 62 -20.74 -10.25 -2.01
N HIS A 63 -20.48 -11.40 -1.38
CA HIS A 63 -20.24 -12.69 -2.05
C HIS A 63 -19.10 -12.63 -3.08
N VAL A 64 -18.10 -11.78 -2.83
CA VAL A 64 -16.88 -11.67 -3.65
C VAL A 64 -15.95 -12.84 -3.37
N ILE A 65 -15.88 -13.26 -2.11
CA ILE A 65 -15.09 -14.39 -1.64
C ILE A 65 -15.98 -15.38 -0.89
N ASN A 66 -15.63 -16.66 -0.94
CA ASN A 66 -16.41 -17.75 -0.33
C ASN A 66 -15.69 -18.30 0.91
N PRO A 67 -16.27 -18.21 2.13
CA PRO A 67 -15.70 -18.82 3.33
C PRO A 67 -15.52 -20.34 3.24
N ASP A 68 -16.34 -21.05 2.46
CA ASP A 68 -16.22 -22.49 2.25
C ASP A 68 -15.06 -22.87 1.32
N ASN A 69 -14.52 -21.88 0.59
CA ASN A 69 -13.33 -22.00 -0.25
C ASN A 69 -12.43 -20.77 -0.01
N PRO A 70 -11.74 -20.70 1.14
CA PRO A 70 -11.16 -19.47 1.68
C PRO A 70 -9.84 -19.12 0.96
N ILE A 71 -9.95 -18.71 -0.29
CA ILE A 71 -8.83 -18.29 -1.14
C ILE A 71 -8.98 -16.81 -1.45
N ILE A 72 -7.90 -16.05 -1.31
CA ILE A 72 -7.83 -14.64 -1.68
C ILE A 72 -6.72 -14.45 -2.71
N ASN A 73 -7.08 -13.98 -3.90
CA ASN A 73 -6.12 -13.62 -4.92
C ASN A 73 -5.75 -12.14 -4.76
N LEU A 74 -4.58 -11.88 -4.19
CA LEU A 74 -4.12 -10.54 -3.84
C LEU A 74 -3.13 -10.04 -4.89
N ARG A 75 -3.45 -8.94 -5.58
CA ARG A 75 -2.49 -8.27 -6.46
C ARG A 75 -1.81 -7.13 -5.72
N ILE A 76 -0.49 -7.05 -5.82
CA ILE A 76 0.33 -5.94 -5.35
C ILE A 76 0.86 -5.20 -6.58
N SER A 77 0.69 -3.88 -6.61
CA SER A 77 1.14 -3.04 -7.72
C SER A 77 1.83 -1.78 -7.21
N GLY A 78 2.95 -1.43 -7.83
CA GLY A 78 3.61 -0.15 -7.64
C GLY A 78 3.23 0.83 -8.75
N ASP A 79 3.08 2.10 -8.38
CA ASP A 79 3.03 3.20 -9.35
C ASP A 79 3.94 4.34 -8.86
N GLY A 80 4.98 4.62 -9.65
CA GLY A 80 5.93 5.71 -9.44
C GLY A 80 5.59 6.93 -10.31
N ARG A 81 4.32 7.33 -10.35
CA ARG A 81 3.88 8.46 -11.19
C ARG A 81 4.13 9.82 -10.57
N ASN A 82 4.51 10.76 -11.44
CA ASN A 82 4.41 12.19 -11.15
C ASN A 82 2.93 12.56 -10.99
N VAL A 83 2.46 12.73 -9.76
CA VAL A 83 1.20 13.46 -9.50
C VAL A 83 1.61 14.91 -9.32
N GLY A 84 1.04 15.84 -10.10
CA GLY A 84 1.43 17.27 -10.25
C GLY A 84 1.70 18.04 -8.95
N CYS A 85 2.82 17.75 -8.31
CA CYS A 85 3.26 18.23 -7.01
C CYS A 85 4.76 18.51 -7.08
N LYS A 86 5.23 19.42 -6.22
CA LYS A 86 6.66 19.74 -6.05
C LYS A 86 7.54 18.53 -5.72
N VAL A 87 6.95 17.44 -5.22
CA VAL A 87 7.64 16.23 -4.76
C VAL A 87 6.98 15.03 -5.42
N LYS A 88 7.78 14.16 -6.05
CA LYS A 88 7.29 12.89 -6.59
C LYS A 88 6.78 12.02 -5.44
N HIS A 89 5.84 11.15 -5.74
CA HIS A 89 5.39 10.14 -4.77
C HIS A 89 5.53 8.77 -5.39
N VAL A 90 5.81 7.80 -4.53
CA VAL A 90 5.77 6.39 -4.90
C VAL A 90 4.72 5.72 -4.03
N ILE A 91 3.82 5.02 -4.69
CA ILE A 91 2.71 4.34 -4.06
C ILE A 91 2.80 2.85 -4.38
N ILE A 92 2.70 2.02 -3.35
CA ILE A 92 2.45 0.60 -3.51
C ILE A 92 1.05 0.32 -2.99
N THR A 93 0.25 -0.33 -3.81
CA THR A 93 -1.14 -0.66 -3.51
C THR A 93 -1.36 -2.17 -3.56
N CYS A 94 -2.45 -2.62 -2.96
CA CYS A 94 -3.01 -3.94 -3.22
C CYS A 94 -4.49 -3.89 -3.58
N VAL A 95 -4.92 -4.91 -4.33
CA VAL A 95 -6.30 -5.10 -4.76
C VAL A 95 -6.66 -6.58 -4.72
N ILE A 96 -7.92 -6.87 -4.41
CA ILE A 96 -8.47 -8.23 -4.42
C ILE A 96 -8.94 -8.56 -5.83
N LEU A 97 -8.27 -9.52 -6.48
CA LEU A 97 -8.55 -9.92 -7.86
C LEU A 97 -9.92 -10.57 -8.04
N ASP A 98 -10.44 -11.21 -6.98
CA ASP A 98 -11.77 -11.82 -6.99
C ASP A 98 -12.90 -10.78 -7.13
N ASN A 99 -12.63 -9.51 -6.81
CA ASN A 99 -13.58 -8.40 -6.97
C ASN A 99 -13.59 -7.83 -8.40
N ILE A 100 -13.76 -8.69 -9.40
CA ILE A 100 -13.56 -8.39 -10.83
C ILE A 100 -14.30 -7.12 -11.27
N ALA A 101 -15.58 -6.98 -10.86
CA ALA A 101 -16.43 -5.85 -11.25
C ALA A 101 -15.92 -4.48 -10.77
N ASN A 102 -15.03 -4.45 -9.78
CA ASN A 102 -14.53 -3.22 -9.17
C ASN A 102 -13.01 -3.03 -9.33
N LEU A 103 -12.33 -3.91 -10.07
CA LEU A 103 -10.88 -3.83 -10.29
C LEU A 103 -10.42 -2.47 -10.85
N HIS A 104 -11.25 -1.81 -11.65
CA HIS A 104 -10.93 -0.53 -12.27
C HIS A 104 -11.23 0.69 -11.38
N LYS A 105 -11.87 0.50 -10.23
CA LYS A 105 -12.27 1.60 -9.34
C LYS A 105 -11.20 1.82 -8.28
N SER A 106 -10.73 3.06 -8.14
CA SER A 106 -9.70 3.47 -7.17
C SER A 106 -10.04 3.09 -5.73
N ASP A 107 -11.31 3.08 -5.35
CA ASP A 107 -11.76 2.80 -3.98
C ASP A 107 -11.43 1.38 -3.49
N TYR A 108 -11.04 0.49 -4.40
CA TYR A 108 -10.64 -0.89 -4.10
C TYR A 108 -9.13 -1.13 -4.22
N HIS A 109 -8.35 -0.07 -4.47
CA HIS A 109 -6.88 -0.10 -4.45
C HIS A 109 -6.42 0.46 -3.11
N TYR A 110 -6.02 -0.44 -2.22
CA TYR A 110 -5.62 -0.09 -0.86
C TYR A 110 -4.13 0.24 -0.83
N THR A 111 -3.78 1.41 -0.33
CA THR A 111 -2.37 1.81 -0.19
C THR A 111 -1.68 0.98 0.91
N ILE A 112 -0.61 0.29 0.55
CA ILE A 112 0.30 -0.39 1.49
C ILE A 112 1.44 0.55 1.86
N ILE A 113 2.05 1.21 0.88
CA ILE A 113 3.14 2.17 1.09
C ILE A 113 2.82 3.48 0.37
N LEU A 114 3.15 4.57 1.04
CA LEU A 114 3.23 5.90 0.44
C LEU A 114 4.51 6.59 0.95
N TYR A 115 5.34 7.09 0.03
CA TYR A 115 6.44 7.98 0.41
C TYR A 115 6.64 9.12 -0.58
N SER A 116 7.16 10.23 -0.05
CA SER A 116 7.59 11.38 -0.81
C SER A 116 9.00 11.16 -1.33
N GLY A 117 9.17 11.15 -2.65
CA GLY A 117 10.43 10.94 -3.33
C GLY A 117 10.23 10.40 -4.74
N THR A 118 11.32 10.39 -5.49
CA THR A 118 11.38 9.67 -6.77
C THR A 118 11.58 8.19 -6.48
N GLU A 119 11.07 7.32 -7.35
CA GLU A 119 11.38 5.90 -7.27
C GLU A 119 12.90 5.70 -7.31
N ASN A 120 13.43 5.11 -6.24
CA ASN A 120 14.82 4.73 -6.10
C ASN A 120 14.84 3.29 -5.61
N TYR A 121 15.47 2.41 -6.40
CA TYR A 121 15.49 0.98 -6.12
C TYR A 121 16.08 0.64 -4.74
N GLU A 122 17.06 1.39 -4.25
CA GLU A 122 17.64 1.17 -2.92
C GLU A 122 16.66 1.51 -1.80
N LEU A 123 15.90 2.61 -1.94
CA LEU A 123 14.85 2.99 -0.98
C LEU A 123 13.68 2.00 -1.04
N LEU A 124 13.31 1.58 -2.25
CA LEU A 124 12.28 0.59 -2.48
C LEU A 124 12.65 -0.75 -1.85
N GLN A 125 13.91 -1.19 -1.96
CA GLN A 125 14.38 -2.44 -1.37
C GLN A 125 14.24 -2.44 0.16
N ARG A 126 14.62 -1.34 0.83
CA ARG A 126 14.42 -1.20 2.29
C ARG A 126 12.95 -1.24 2.70
N MET A 127 12.09 -0.72 1.83
CA MET A 127 10.64 -0.68 2.07
C MET A 127 9.93 -1.99 1.79
N ILE A 128 10.43 -2.75 0.82
CA ILE A 128 9.89 -4.05 0.46
C ILE A 128 10.24 -5.10 1.52
N GLU A 129 11.32 -4.93 2.30
CA GLU A 129 11.71 -5.90 3.35
C GLU A 129 10.59 -6.20 4.37
N PRO A 130 9.98 -5.21 5.06
CA PRO A 130 8.88 -5.48 6.00
C PRO A 130 7.65 -6.09 5.30
N ILE A 131 7.34 -5.66 4.08
CA ILE A 131 6.25 -6.24 3.26
C ILE A 131 6.54 -7.69 2.91
N SER A 132 7.77 -8.00 2.50
CA SER A 132 8.14 -9.34 2.04
C SER A 132 8.03 -10.35 3.17
N ASN A 133 8.44 -9.95 4.38
CA ASN A 133 8.30 -10.80 5.56
C ASN A 133 6.82 -11.05 5.90
N GLU A 134 6.00 -10.00 5.87
CA GLU A 134 4.55 -10.12 6.08
C GLU A 134 3.88 -10.98 5.01
N LEU A 135 4.20 -10.76 3.74
CA LEU A 135 3.60 -11.49 2.63
C LEU A 135 4.03 -12.95 2.63
N ASN A 136 5.30 -13.24 2.96
CA ASN A 136 5.77 -14.62 3.10
C ASN A 136 5.05 -15.34 4.24
N ASP A 137 4.84 -14.68 5.38
CA ASP A 137 4.04 -15.24 6.47
C ASP A 137 2.60 -15.53 6.03
N LEU A 138 1.95 -14.59 5.32
CA LEU A 138 0.61 -14.77 4.77
C LEU A 138 0.51 -15.92 3.75
N VAL A 139 1.54 -16.11 2.92
CA VAL A 139 1.59 -17.21 1.94
C VAL A 139 1.78 -18.56 2.64
N LEU A 140 2.64 -18.62 3.65
CA LEU A 140 2.97 -19.86 4.34
C LEU A 140 1.88 -20.29 5.34
N ASN A 141 1.35 -19.34 6.10
CA ASN A 141 0.48 -19.60 7.24
C ASN A 141 -0.99 -19.23 6.98
N GLY A 142 -1.26 -18.48 5.91
CA GLY A 142 -2.58 -17.93 5.63
C GLY A 142 -2.96 -16.78 6.56
N LEU A 143 -4.08 -16.14 6.26
CA LEU A 143 -4.69 -15.12 7.13
C LEU A 143 -5.78 -15.76 8.00
N ARG A 144 -5.64 -15.69 9.33
CA ARG A 144 -6.70 -16.12 10.25
C ARG A 144 -7.68 -14.98 10.53
N ASP A 145 -8.96 -15.19 10.26
CA ASP A 145 -10.01 -14.21 10.57
C ASP A 145 -10.56 -14.33 12.01
N SER A 146 -11.48 -13.44 12.37
CA SER A 146 -12.12 -13.43 13.69
C SER A 146 -12.98 -14.67 13.99
N ASN A 147 -13.40 -15.41 12.96
CA ASN A 147 -14.21 -16.62 13.07
C ASN A 147 -13.32 -17.88 13.12
N GLY A 148 -12.00 -17.73 12.97
CA GLY A 148 -11.03 -18.82 12.97
C GLY A 148 -10.79 -19.45 11.60
N THR A 149 -11.41 -18.94 10.53
CA THR A 149 -11.14 -19.40 9.16
C THR A 149 -9.75 -18.95 8.75
N ILE A 150 -9.00 -19.86 8.12
CA ILE A 150 -7.67 -19.57 7.59
C ILE A 150 -7.82 -19.38 6.07
N TRP A 151 -7.50 -18.17 5.62
CA TRP A 151 -7.56 -17.78 4.22
C TRP A 151 -6.20 -17.98 3.56
N THR A 152 -6.16 -18.80 2.51
CA THR A 152 -4.97 -18.95 1.66
C THR A 152 -4.79 -17.71 0.81
N ILE A 153 -3.60 -17.11 0.87
CA ILE A 153 -3.26 -15.90 0.13
C ILE A 153 -2.42 -16.26 -1.10
N ASN A 154 -2.94 -15.94 -2.29
CA ASN A 154 -2.23 -16.08 -3.56
C ASN A 154 -1.76 -14.70 -4.04
N PRO A 155 -0.46 -14.37 -3.94
CA PRO A 155 0.04 -13.08 -4.38
C PRO A 155 0.29 -13.04 -5.89
N TYR A 156 -0.07 -11.90 -6.49
CA TYR A 156 0.23 -11.54 -7.88
C TYR A 156 0.94 -10.19 -7.88
N PHE A 157 1.95 -10.03 -8.73
CA PHE A 157 2.74 -8.81 -8.79
C PHE A 157 2.61 -8.17 -10.16
N SER A 158 2.48 -6.86 -10.19
CA SER A 158 2.54 -6.07 -11.42
C SER A 158 3.31 -4.78 -11.20
N SER A 159 4.00 -4.35 -12.25
CA SER A 159 4.45 -2.98 -12.42
C SER A 159 3.72 -2.41 -13.63
N ASP A 160 3.31 -1.16 -13.54
CA ASP A 160 2.99 -0.36 -14.72
C ASP A 160 4.28 0.00 -15.50
#